data_AF-A0A933JUW9-F1
#
_entry.id   AF-A0A933JUW9-F1
#
_cell.length_a   1.000
_cell.length_b   1.000
_cell.length_c   1.000
_cell.angle_alpha   90.00
_cell.angle_beta   90.00
_cell.angle_gamma   90.00
#
_symmetry.space_group_name_H-M   'P 1'
#
loop_
_entity.id
_entity.type
_entity.pdbx_description
1 polymer ?
#
loop_
_entity_poly.entity_id
_entity_poly.type
_entity_poly.pdbx_seq_one_letter_code
_entity_poly.pdbx_strand_id
1 'polypeptide(L)'
;MQPAPLRKLFDAPLLSLDGTSVEMASLLFLFVAVMMATSIRAHRQAVRHAVQLVSFIFFYFVVYSCLGVFGMIRNSLYGLTLLGSVYTESFYWMALPVLVIAATLVSGPLFCGWICPTGTLQELTGMVRRRFVKPRARPTRRRMLALGLFLLSFIAVVAWLGTRKELFVEDSSLHWGAGLILVCYLVVAGVLDDLPTRSLRVLSLSAIFASALFHWVVSSPMHFAFTSRSDPASMLTTAVILVSSLFVLRAWCRYLCPWGYLMGFLNRFSRSRIVRNEALCNECQICTQACDVGAIDRGVIRIEHCQFCLACVDHCPTSAFQIVDTWRQAEGSASRDLVQLTRRGASQSETGAATDTERPARE
;
A
#
# COMPACT_ATOMS: atom_id res chain seq x y z
N MET A 1 -11.84 50.98 6.63
CA MET A 1 -11.96 49.58 7.08
C MET A 1 -13.00 49.53 8.19
N GLN A 2 -14.23 49.13 7.89
CA GLN A 2 -15.24 48.83 8.90
C GLN A 2 -15.10 47.37 9.34
N PRO A 3 -15.25 47.03 10.63
CA PRO A 3 -15.22 45.64 11.07
C PRO A 3 -16.46 44.93 10.50
N ALA A 4 -16.23 43.91 9.67
CA ALA A 4 -17.33 43.07 9.19
C ALA A 4 -18.01 42.41 10.41
N PRO A 5 -19.35 42.44 10.51
CA PRO A 5 -20.05 41.84 11.63
C PRO A 5 -19.84 40.32 11.63
N LEU A 6 -19.37 39.77 12.76
CA LEU A 6 -19.14 38.34 13.02
C LEU A 6 -20.31 37.43 12.60
N ARG A 7 -21.54 37.96 12.50
CA ARG A 7 -22.72 37.21 12.03
C ARG A 7 -22.66 36.81 10.55
N LYS A 8 -22.01 37.58 9.67
CA LYS A 8 -21.87 37.19 8.25
C LYS A 8 -21.00 35.96 8.02
N LEU A 9 -20.16 35.56 8.99
CA LEU A 9 -19.41 34.31 8.92
C LEU A 9 -20.28 33.06 9.11
N PHE A 10 -21.45 33.22 9.75
CA PHE A 10 -22.39 32.12 10.03
C PHE A 10 -23.59 32.08 9.07
N ASP A 11 -23.89 33.20 8.39
CA ASP A 11 -25.02 33.34 7.47
C ASP A 11 -24.67 33.09 6.00
N ALA A 12 -23.38 32.96 5.67
CA ALA A 12 -23.01 32.26 4.45
C ALA A 12 -23.37 30.80 4.70
N PRO A 13 -24.25 30.17 3.89
CA PRO A 13 -24.54 28.76 4.06
C PRO A 13 -23.19 28.05 4.00
N LEU A 14 -22.78 27.45 5.13
CA LEU A 14 -21.79 26.38 5.15
C LEU A 14 -22.11 25.54 3.93
N LEU A 15 -21.25 25.62 2.90
CA LEU A 15 -21.46 25.00 1.58
C LEU A 15 -22.23 23.70 1.77
N SER A 16 -23.40 23.58 1.16
CA SER A 16 -24.33 22.44 1.32
C SER A 16 -23.54 21.16 1.58
N LEU A 17 -23.48 20.75 2.84
CA LEU A 17 -22.69 19.63 3.35
C LEU A 17 -23.28 18.28 2.91
N ASP A 18 -24.09 18.25 1.85
CA ASP A 18 -24.86 17.10 1.37
C ASP A 18 -23.97 15.95 0.88
N GLY A 19 -22.65 16.16 0.76
CA GLY A 19 -21.64 15.10 0.53
C GLY A 19 -20.71 14.80 1.72
N THR A 20 -20.72 15.61 2.77
CA THR A 20 -19.75 15.50 3.88
C THR A 20 -20.04 14.37 4.86
N SER A 21 -21.30 13.98 5.00
CA SER A 21 -21.71 12.88 5.87
C SER A 21 -21.04 11.56 5.47
N VAL A 22 -20.89 11.32 4.16
CA VAL A 22 -20.21 10.15 3.60
C VAL A 22 -18.71 10.15 3.94
N GLU A 23 -18.04 11.28 3.78
CA GLU A 23 -16.60 11.36 4.09
C GLU A 23 -16.33 11.33 5.60
N MET A 24 -17.15 12.00 6.42
CA MET A 24 -17.03 11.92 7.88
C MET A 24 -17.29 10.50 8.39
N ALA A 25 -18.30 9.83 7.83
CA ALA A 25 -18.52 8.41 8.11
C ALA A 25 -17.32 7.56 7.67
N SER A 26 -16.68 7.88 6.55
CA SER A 26 -15.49 7.18 6.05
C SER A 26 -14.29 7.37 6.96
N LEU A 27 -14.03 8.59 7.44
CA LEU A 27 -12.95 8.87 8.39
C LEU A 27 -13.19 8.17 9.73
N LEU A 28 -14.42 8.24 10.26
CA LEU A 28 -14.78 7.55 11.49
C LEU A 28 -14.63 6.03 11.34
N PHE A 29 -15.10 5.48 10.22
CA PHE A 29 -14.96 4.07 9.90
C PHE A 29 -13.49 3.65 9.84
N LEU A 30 -12.64 4.40 9.13
CA LEU A 30 -11.20 4.14 9.05
C LEU A 30 -10.54 4.18 10.43
N PHE A 31 -10.88 5.18 11.25
CA PHE A 31 -10.36 5.30 12.60
C PHE A 31 -10.72 4.07 13.46
N VAL A 32 -11.99 3.68 13.46
CA VAL A 32 -12.47 2.50 14.20
C VAL A 32 -11.82 1.22 13.69
N ALA A 33 -11.70 1.05 12.36
CA ALA A 33 -11.06 -0.12 11.75
C ALA A 33 -9.58 -0.23 12.15
N VAL A 34 -8.83 0.88 12.18
CA VAL A 34 -7.43 0.90 12.62
C VAL A 34 -7.32 0.59 14.13
N MET A 35 -8.20 1.16 14.95
CA MET A 35 -8.23 0.87 16.39
C MET A 35 -8.52 -0.60 16.66
N MET A 36 -9.49 -1.19 15.96
CA MET A 36 -9.82 -2.62 16.05
C MET A 36 -8.65 -3.50 15.61
N ALA A 37 -7.99 -3.16 14.50
CA ALA A 37 -6.85 -3.90 13.98
C ALA A 37 -5.62 -3.89 14.92
N THR A 38 -5.46 -2.83 15.72
CA THR A 38 -4.31 -2.66 16.62
C THR A 38 -4.58 -3.16 18.05
N SER A 39 -5.83 -3.12 18.51
CA SER A 39 -6.22 -3.51 19.87
C SER A 39 -6.37 -5.03 20.04
N ILE A 40 -6.97 -5.71 19.05
CA ILE A 40 -7.33 -7.12 19.21
C ILE A 40 -6.16 -8.02 18.80
N ARG A 41 -5.49 -8.62 19.81
CA ARG A 41 -4.35 -9.52 19.61
C ARG A 41 -4.74 -11.00 19.49
N ALA A 42 -5.91 -11.39 19.98
CA ALA A 42 -6.44 -12.75 19.85
C ALA A 42 -7.21 -12.90 18.53
N HIS A 43 -7.14 -14.07 17.88
CA HIS A 43 -7.85 -14.35 16.63
C HIS A 43 -7.62 -13.30 15.51
N ARG A 44 -6.42 -12.72 15.40
CA ARG A 44 -6.11 -11.59 14.51
C ARG A 44 -6.57 -11.81 13.07
N GLN A 45 -6.36 -13.00 12.50
CA GLN A 45 -6.80 -13.29 11.13
C GLN A 45 -8.33 -13.28 10.97
N ALA A 46 -9.08 -13.79 11.95
CA ALA A 46 -10.54 -13.76 11.89
C ALA A 46 -11.06 -12.33 11.97
N VAL A 47 -10.51 -11.53 12.89
CA VAL A 47 -10.81 -10.09 13.02
C VAL A 47 -10.46 -9.36 11.72
N ARG A 48 -9.30 -9.65 11.13
CA ARG A 48 -8.87 -9.07 9.85
C ARG A 48 -9.89 -9.35 8.74
N HIS A 49 -10.32 -10.60 8.58
CA HIS A 49 -11.32 -10.94 7.58
C HIS A 49 -12.68 -10.29 7.84
N ALA A 50 -13.08 -10.14 9.11
CA ALA A 50 -14.28 -9.39 9.47
C ALA A 50 -14.15 -7.90 9.08
N VAL A 51 -13.04 -7.24 9.42
CA VAL A 51 -12.77 -5.84 9.04
C VAL A 51 -12.75 -5.69 7.52
N GLN A 52 -12.13 -6.62 6.79
CA GLN A 52 -12.11 -6.62 5.33
C GLN A 52 -13.51 -6.72 4.71
N LEU A 53 -14.37 -7.59 5.25
CA LEU A 53 -15.74 -7.76 4.79
C LEU A 53 -16.58 -6.52 5.06
N VAL A 54 -16.52 -5.98 6.29
CA VAL A 54 -17.24 -4.76 6.66
C VAL A 54 -16.74 -3.59 5.83
N SER A 55 -15.43 -3.46 5.62
CA SER A 55 -14.85 -2.43 4.76
C SER A 55 -15.36 -2.57 3.34
N PHE A 56 -15.35 -3.77 2.77
CA PHE A 56 -15.85 -4.01 1.42
C PHE A 56 -17.31 -3.57 1.25
N ILE A 57 -18.18 -3.91 2.21
CA ILE A 57 -19.59 -3.49 2.23
C ILE A 57 -19.69 -1.97 2.38
N PHE A 58 -18.96 -1.37 3.30
CA PHE A 58 -18.96 0.06 3.55
C PHE A 58 -18.52 0.85 2.30
N PHE A 59 -17.42 0.46 1.66
CA PHE A 59 -16.96 1.08 0.42
C PHE A 59 -17.93 0.84 -0.76
N TYR A 60 -18.68 -0.25 -0.78
CA TYR A 60 -19.68 -0.50 -1.83
C TYR A 60 -20.94 0.35 -1.66
N PHE A 61 -21.46 0.46 -0.44
CA PHE A 61 -22.78 1.05 -0.19
C PHE A 61 -22.76 2.49 0.31
N VAL A 62 -21.71 2.90 1.03
CA VAL A 62 -21.62 4.23 1.64
C VAL A 62 -20.77 5.15 0.79
N VAL A 63 -19.66 4.63 0.29
CA VAL A 63 -18.70 5.42 -0.46
C VAL A 63 -18.98 5.32 -1.97
N TYR A 64 -19.85 6.22 -2.44
CA TYR A 64 -20.12 6.38 -3.88
C TYR A 64 -18.97 7.05 -4.66
N SER A 65 -18.00 7.60 -3.94
CA SER A 65 -16.79 8.23 -4.48
C SER A 65 -15.70 7.18 -4.71
N CYS A 66 -14.82 7.44 -5.66
CA CYS A 66 -13.68 6.59 -5.98
C CYS A 66 -12.65 6.56 -4.82
N LEU A 67 -12.96 6.02 -3.64
CA LEU A 67 -11.96 5.74 -2.60
C LEU A 67 -11.05 4.55 -2.96
N GLY A 68 -10.97 4.24 -4.25
CA GLY A 68 -9.78 3.63 -4.80
C GLY A 68 -8.55 4.47 -4.46
N VAL A 69 -7.44 3.77 -4.29
CA VAL A 69 -6.06 4.27 -4.21
C VAL A 69 -5.79 5.52 -5.07
N PHE A 70 -6.39 5.62 -6.24
CA PHE A 70 -6.19 6.70 -7.20
C PHE A 70 -7.03 7.94 -6.91
N GLY A 71 -8.27 7.77 -6.44
CA GLY A 71 -9.06 8.92 -6.00
C GLY A 71 -8.42 9.59 -4.79
N MET A 72 -7.78 8.84 -3.88
CA MET A 72 -6.97 9.43 -2.81
C MET A 72 -5.84 10.33 -3.35
N ILE A 73 -5.08 9.86 -4.35
CA ILE A 73 -3.99 10.65 -4.94
C ILE A 73 -4.55 11.87 -5.69
N ARG A 74 -5.57 11.68 -6.55
CA ARG A 74 -6.17 12.77 -7.34
C ARG A 74 -6.84 13.82 -6.46
N ASN A 75 -7.63 13.39 -5.48
CA ASN A 75 -8.32 14.27 -4.54
C ASN A 75 -7.29 15.04 -3.70
N SER A 76 -6.20 14.39 -3.25
CA SER A 76 -5.09 15.12 -2.60
C SER A 76 -4.56 16.23 -3.49
N LEU A 77 -4.22 15.91 -4.74
CA LEU A 77 -3.62 16.87 -5.66
C LEU A 77 -4.59 18.01 -6.01
N TYR A 78 -5.89 17.71 -6.17
CA TYR A 78 -6.93 18.72 -6.33
C TYR A 78 -7.05 19.61 -5.09
N GLY A 79 -7.04 19.03 -3.89
CA GLY A 79 -7.01 19.78 -2.63
C GLY A 79 -5.80 20.70 -2.50
N LEU A 80 -4.61 20.27 -2.99
CA LEU A 80 -3.42 21.13 -3.04
C LEU A 80 -3.61 22.33 -3.98
N THR A 81 -4.31 22.18 -5.11
CA THR A 81 -4.56 23.30 -6.04
C THR A 81 -5.54 24.33 -5.48
N LEU A 82 -6.41 23.93 -4.55
CA LEU A 82 -7.35 24.81 -3.85
C LEU A 82 -6.73 25.52 -2.65
N LEU A 83 -5.50 25.15 -2.28
CA LEU A 83 -4.82 25.63 -1.08
C LEU A 83 -4.49 27.12 -1.24
N GLY A 84 -5.20 27.97 -0.51
CA GLY A 84 -5.09 29.44 -0.60
C GLY A 84 -6.31 30.12 -1.25
N SER A 85 -7.25 29.38 -1.83
CA SER A 85 -8.55 29.92 -2.27
C SER A 85 -9.68 29.51 -1.33
N VAL A 86 -9.87 28.21 -1.12
CA VAL A 86 -10.97 27.64 -0.32
C VAL A 86 -10.40 26.61 0.66
N TYR A 87 -10.04 27.07 1.85
CA TYR A 87 -9.36 26.24 2.86
C TYR A 87 -10.20 25.02 3.27
N THR A 88 -11.51 25.19 3.46
CA THR A 88 -12.41 24.10 3.90
C THR A 88 -12.47 22.95 2.89
N GLU A 89 -12.61 23.25 1.60
CA GLU A 89 -12.61 22.23 0.54
C GLU A 89 -11.23 21.58 0.37
N SER A 90 -10.15 22.36 0.51
CA SER A 90 -8.78 21.83 0.42
C SER A 90 -8.51 20.78 1.50
N PHE A 91 -8.80 21.11 2.76
CA PHE A 91 -8.65 20.18 3.87
C PHE A 91 -9.54 18.95 3.73
N TYR A 92 -10.76 19.14 3.21
CA TYR A 92 -11.69 18.05 2.97
C TYR A 92 -11.12 17.00 2.01
N TRP A 93 -10.59 17.40 0.85
CA TRP A 93 -10.03 16.45 -0.12
C TRP A 93 -8.70 15.83 0.33
N MET A 94 -7.96 16.48 1.23
CA MET A 94 -6.70 15.99 1.76
C MET A 94 -6.84 15.11 3.03
N ALA A 95 -7.97 15.20 3.75
CA ALA A 95 -8.11 14.57 5.08
C ALA A 95 -7.92 13.05 5.06
N LEU A 96 -8.58 12.36 4.13
CA LEU A 96 -8.53 10.90 4.04
C LEU A 96 -7.13 10.34 3.66
N PRO A 97 -6.46 10.84 2.61
CA PRO A 97 -5.10 10.40 2.29
C PRO A 97 -4.12 10.72 3.41
N VAL A 98 -4.25 11.88 4.07
CA VAL A 98 -3.43 12.24 5.24
C VAL A 98 -3.68 11.25 6.39
N LEU A 99 -4.92 10.89 6.68
CA LEU A 99 -5.26 9.91 7.72
C LEU A 99 -4.63 8.54 7.41
N VAL A 100 -4.70 8.07 6.17
CA VAL A 100 -4.12 6.77 5.77
C VAL A 100 -2.60 6.79 5.84
N ILE A 101 -1.96 7.90 5.44
CA ILE A 101 -0.51 8.10 5.57
C ILE A 101 -0.12 8.10 7.05
N ALA A 102 -0.82 8.86 7.90
CA ALA A 102 -0.56 8.92 9.33
C ALA A 102 -0.73 7.55 9.99
N ALA A 103 -1.81 6.83 9.68
CA ALA A 103 -2.03 5.46 10.15
C ALA A 103 -0.90 4.52 9.69
N THR A 104 -0.38 4.71 8.48
CA THR A 104 0.74 3.91 7.96
C THR A 104 2.05 4.18 8.69
N LEU A 105 2.32 5.43 9.04
CA LEU A 105 3.50 5.80 9.82
C LEU A 105 3.43 5.27 11.25
N VAL A 106 2.25 5.18 11.86
CA VAL A 106 2.12 4.68 13.24
C VAL A 106 2.06 3.15 13.30
N SER A 107 1.29 2.53 12.42
CA SER A 107 0.90 1.12 12.55
C SER A 107 1.42 0.23 11.42
N GLY A 108 2.23 0.77 10.51
CA GLY A 108 2.59 0.09 9.27
C GLY A 108 1.45 0.13 8.26
N PRO A 109 1.59 -0.46 7.06
CA PRO A 109 0.63 -0.34 5.95
C PRO A 109 -0.64 -1.20 6.17
N LEU A 110 -1.26 -1.09 7.36
CA LEU A 110 -2.49 -1.76 7.77
C LEU A 110 -3.63 -1.51 6.80
N PHE A 111 -3.75 -0.31 6.24
CA PHE A 111 -4.80 -0.02 5.26
C PHE A 111 -4.79 -1.02 4.10
N CYS A 112 -3.61 -1.32 3.52
CA CYS A 112 -3.47 -2.25 2.41
C CYS A 112 -3.82 -3.70 2.79
N GLY A 113 -3.57 -4.11 4.04
CA GLY A 113 -3.79 -5.47 4.52
C GLY A 113 -5.17 -5.75 5.12
N TRP A 114 -5.81 -4.73 5.72
CA TRP A 114 -7.00 -4.88 6.56
C TRP A 114 -8.25 -4.18 6.00
N ILE A 115 -8.07 -3.07 5.29
CA ILE A 115 -9.19 -2.18 4.96
C ILE A 115 -9.44 -2.12 3.44
N CYS A 116 -8.37 -2.18 2.64
CA CYS A 116 -8.43 -1.96 1.19
C CYS A 116 -9.38 -2.95 0.48
N PRO A 117 -10.46 -2.49 -0.17
CA PRO A 117 -11.44 -3.37 -0.82
C PRO A 117 -10.85 -4.15 -2.00
N THR A 118 -9.95 -3.52 -2.77
CA THR A 118 -9.20 -4.18 -3.86
C THR A 118 -8.27 -5.27 -3.34
N GLY A 119 -7.71 -5.09 -2.14
CA GLY A 119 -6.91 -6.12 -1.46
C GLY A 119 -7.79 -7.30 -1.05
N THR A 120 -8.94 -7.03 -0.45
CA THR A 120 -9.94 -8.04 -0.05
C THR A 120 -10.41 -8.89 -1.22
N LEU A 121 -10.74 -8.26 -2.36
CA LEU A 121 -11.16 -8.98 -3.57
C LEU A 121 -10.07 -9.94 -4.08
N GLN A 122 -8.82 -9.47 -4.16
CA GLN A 122 -7.71 -10.32 -4.62
C GLN A 122 -7.39 -11.44 -3.61
N GLU A 123 -7.54 -11.19 -2.32
CA GLU A 123 -7.40 -12.22 -1.30
C GLU A 123 -8.49 -13.29 -1.40
N LEU A 124 -9.74 -12.88 -1.63
CA LEU A 124 -10.85 -13.79 -1.89
C LEU A 124 -10.58 -14.67 -3.11
N THR A 125 -10.11 -14.09 -4.22
CA THR A 125 -9.69 -14.88 -5.39
C THR A 125 -8.55 -15.83 -5.07
N GLY A 126 -7.65 -15.46 -4.16
CA GLY A 126 -6.57 -16.31 -3.67
C GLY A 126 -7.06 -17.51 -2.85
N MET A 127 -8.09 -17.33 -2.03
CA MET A 127 -8.75 -18.42 -1.31
C MET A 127 -9.44 -19.39 -2.27
N VAL A 128 -10.18 -18.85 -3.26
CA VAL A 128 -10.80 -19.64 -4.33
C VAL A 128 -9.74 -20.42 -5.10
N ARG A 129 -8.62 -19.77 -5.48
CA ARG A 129 -7.49 -20.43 -6.14
C ARG A 129 -6.94 -21.59 -5.31
N ARG A 130 -6.67 -21.39 -4.02
CA ARG A 130 -6.16 -22.45 -3.13
C ARG A 130 -7.12 -23.64 -3.02
N ARG A 131 -8.44 -23.39 -3.10
CA ARG A 131 -9.46 -24.43 -3.03
C ARG A 131 -9.66 -25.19 -4.34
N PHE A 132 -9.61 -24.50 -5.48
CA PHE A 132 -10.06 -25.03 -6.78
C PHE A 132 -8.97 -25.15 -7.85
N VAL A 133 -7.83 -24.46 -7.72
CA VAL A 133 -6.78 -24.39 -8.74
C VAL A 133 -5.50 -25.05 -8.22
N LYS A 134 -5.18 -26.24 -8.74
CA LYS A 134 -3.92 -26.92 -8.44
C LYS A 134 -2.73 -26.15 -9.06
N PRO A 135 -1.57 -26.08 -8.40
CA PRO A 135 -0.35 -25.53 -8.98
C PRO A 135 -0.05 -26.24 -10.30
N ARG A 136 -0.15 -25.54 -11.42
CA ARG A 136 0.04 -26.14 -12.75
C ARG A 136 1.53 -26.05 -13.13
N ALA A 137 2.06 -27.15 -13.66
CA ALA A 137 3.40 -27.14 -14.26
C ALA A 137 3.49 -26.08 -15.37
N ARG A 138 4.70 -25.53 -15.59
CA ARG A 138 4.92 -24.50 -16.62
C ARG A 138 4.36 -24.98 -17.97
N PRO A 139 3.52 -24.18 -18.66
CA PRO A 139 2.93 -24.59 -19.92
C PRO A 139 4.01 -24.84 -20.99
N THR A 140 3.76 -25.79 -21.90
CA THR A 140 4.65 -26.09 -23.03
C THR A 140 4.89 -24.84 -23.90
N ARG A 141 6.09 -24.69 -24.47
CA ARG A 141 6.50 -23.55 -25.31
C ARG A 141 5.46 -23.18 -26.38
N ARG A 142 4.84 -24.15 -27.05
CA ARG A 142 3.76 -23.91 -28.04
C ARG A 142 2.52 -23.26 -27.42
N ARG A 143 2.07 -23.72 -26.24
CA ARG A 143 0.94 -23.11 -25.51
C ARG A 143 1.28 -21.71 -25.04
N MET A 144 2.53 -21.47 -24.64
CA MET A 144 2.98 -20.13 -24.28
C MET A 144 2.98 -19.16 -25.45
N LEU A 145 3.43 -19.60 -26.64
CA LEU A 145 3.38 -18.78 -27.85
C LEU A 145 1.93 -18.51 -28.26
N ALA A 146 1.04 -19.51 -28.23
CA ALA A 146 -0.37 -19.32 -28.52
C ALA A 146 -1.04 -18.35 -27.54
N LEU A 147 -0.75 -18.47 -26.24
CA LEU A 147 -1.24 -17.55 -25.22
C LEU A 147 -0.67 -16.13 -25.40
N GLY A 148 0.59 -16.02 -25.81
CA GLY A 148 1.23 -14.74 -26.10
C GLY A 148 0.60 -14.04 -27.30
N LEU A 149 0.32 -14.77 -28.39
CA LEU A 149 -0.39 -14.25 -29.56
C LEU A 149 -1.82 -13.84 -29.23
N PHE A 150 -2.54 -14.67 -28.45
CA PHE A 150 -3.88 -14.32 -27.96
C PHE A 150 -3.84 -13.04 -27.14
N LEU A 151 -2.89 -12.93 -26.21
CA LEU A 151 -2.76 -11.75 -25.36
C LEU A 151 -2.40 -10.50 -26.18
N LEU A 152 -1.47 -10.61 -27.13
CA LEU A 152 -1.14 -9.52 -28.05
C LEU A 152 -2.37 -9.08 -28.86
N SER A 153 -3.18 -10.02 -29.35
CA SER A 153 -4.43 -9.71 -30.04
C SER A 153 -5.43 -9.01 -29.12
N PHE A 154 -5.56 -9.46 -27.86
CA PHE A 154 -6.42 -8.83 -26.87
C PHE A 154 -5.96 -7.40 -26.56
N ILE A 155 -4.66 -7.19 -26.36
CA ILE A 155 -4.08 -5.85 -26.11
C ILE A 155 -4.30 -4.94 -27.33
N ALA A 156 -4.10 -5.45 -28.54
CA ALA A 156 -4.34 -4.69 -29.78
C ALA A 156 -5.82 -4.30 -29.93
N VAL A 157 -6.75 -5.22 -29.63
CA VAL A 157 -8.19 -4.95 -29.63
C VAL A 157 -8.56 -3.92 -28.57
N VAL A 158 -8.02 -4.02 -27.35
CA VAL A 158 -8.25 -3.04 -26.28
C VAL A 158 -7.70 -1.66 -26.66
N ALA A 159 -6.50 -1.59 -27.24
CA ALA A 159 -5.92 -0.33 -27.71
C ALA A 159 -6.76 0.27 -28.86
N TRP A 160 -7.22 -0.55 -29.81
CA TRP A 160 -8.09 -0.10 -30.89
C TRP A 160 -9.44 0.39 -30.38
N LEU A 161 -10.06 -0.33 -29.44
CA LEU A 161 -11.29 0.08 -28.77
C LEU A 161 -11.13 1.41 -28.03
N GLY A 162 -9.99 1.63 -27.37
CA GLY A 162 -9.67 2.92 -26.73
C GLY A 162 -9.58 4.11 -27.70
N THR A 163 -9.34 3.87 -29.00
CA THR A 163 -9.40 4.96 -30.00
C THR A 163 -10.83 5.34 -30.39
N ARG A 164 -11.80 4.47 -30.12
CA ARG A 164 -13.23 4.67 -30.40
C ARG A 164 -13.89 5.25 -29.14
N LYS A 165 -13.90 6.59 -29.02
CA LYS A 165 -14.50 7.34 -27.90
C LYS A 165 -16.00 7.10 -27.66
N GLU A 166 -16.67 6.30 -28.50
CA GLU A 166 -18.11 6.05 -28.39
C GLU A 166 -18.51 5.03 -27.32
N LEU A 167 -17.56 4.21 -26.82
CA LEU A 167 -17.86 3.15 -25.86
C LEU A 167 -17.31 3.39 -24.44
N PHE A 168 -16.34 4.29 -24.27
CA PHE A 168 -15.60 4.43 -23.01
C PHE A 168 -15.46 5.91 -22.61
N VAL A 169 -15.96 6.23 -21.42
CA VAL A 169 -15.77 7.56 -20.79
C VAL A 169 -14.38 7.66 -20.15
N GLU A 170 -13.76 6.51 -19.84
CA GLU A 170 -12.50 6.43 -19.11
C GLU A 170 -11.50 5.44 -19.74
N ASP A 171 -10.83 5.84 -20.81
CA ASP A 171 -9.88 5.00 -21.56
C ASP A 171 -8.70 4.49 -20.72
N SER A 172 -8.33 5.21 -19.65
CA SER A 172 -7.12 4.91 -18.88
C SER A 172 -7.17 3.52 -18.23
N SER A 173 -8.29 3.08 -17.65
CA SER A 173 -8.36 1.82 -16.89
C SER A 173 -8.00 0.59 -17.73
N LEU A 174 -8.41 0.59 -19.00
CA LEU A 174 -8.12 -0.46 -19.97
C LEU A 174 -6.60 -0.66 -20.19
N HIS A 175 -5.84 0.44 -20.26
CA HIS A 175 -4.39 0.39 -20.45
C HIS A 175 -3.69 -0.28 -19.26
N TRP A 176 -4.17 -0.03 -18.05
CA TRP A 176 -3.63 -0.63 -16.84
C TRP A 176 -4.01 -2.10 -16.71
N GLY A 177 -5.24 -2.47 -17.10
CA GLY A 177 -5.65 -3.86 -17.23
C GLY A 177 -4.79 -4.62 -18.23
N ALA A 178 -4.58 -4.06 -19.43
CA ALA A 178 -3.71 -4.64 -20.46
C ALA A 178 -2.27 -4.81 -19.97
N GLY A 179 -1.71 -3.78 -19.31
CA GLY A 179 -0.38 -3.83 -18.71
C GLY A 179 -0.27 -4.93 -17.64
N LEU A 180 -1.30 -5.11 -16.80
CA LEU A 180 -1.31 -6.14 -15.76
C LEU A 180 -1.23 -7.54 -16.36
N ILE A 181 -2.07 -7.84 -17.36
CA ILE A 181 -2.08 -9.18 -17.97
C ILE A 181 -0.75 -9.45 -18.68
N LEU A 182 -0.20 -8.45 -19.38
CA LEU A 182 1.11 -8.57 -20.02
C LEU A 182 2.20 -8.92 -19.02
N VAL A 183 2.28 -8.17 -17.91
CA VAL A 183 3.26 -8.44 -16.85
C VAL A 183 3.05 -9.83 -16.24
N CYS A 184 1.82 -10.20 -15.92
CA CYS A 184 1.51 -11.53 -15.39
C CYS A 184 1.89 -12.65 -16.38
N TYR A 185 1.61 -12.48 -17.67
CA TYR A 185 2.00 -13.42 -18.71
C TYR A 185 3.53 -13.57 -18.77
N LEU A 186 4.27 -12.47 -18.81
CA LEU A 186 5.73 -12.49 -18.89
C LEU A 186 6.38 -13.13 -17.66
N VAL A 187 5.83 -12.91 -16.46
CA VAL A 187 6.31 -13.56 -15.23
C VAL A 187 5.98 -15.06 -15.23
N VAL A 188 4.75 -15.45 -15.60
CA VAL A 188 4.36 -16.87 -15.70
C VAL A 188 5.16 -17.60 -16.78
N ALA A 189 5.51 -16.89 -17.86
CA ALA A 189 6.37 -17.36 -18.92
C ALA A 189 7.84 -17.58 -18.48
N GLY A 190 8.23 -17.03 -17.32
CA GLY A 190 9.62 -17.04 -16.87
C GLY A 190 10.53 -16.14 -17.70
N VAL A 191 9.97 -15.19 -18.44
CA VAL A 191 10.71 -14.15 -19.17
C VAL A 191 11.11 -13.02 -18.22
N LEU A 192 10.22 -12.68 -17.28
CA LEU A 192 10.48 -11.69 -16.25
C LEU A 192 10.58 -12.36 -14.87
N ASP A 193 11.57 -11.91 -14.11
CA ASP A 193 11.70 -12.29 -12.71
C ASP A 193 10.71 -11.53 -11.84
N ASP A 194 10.14 -12.24 -10.88
CA ASP A 194 9.05 -11.73 -10.07
C ASP A 194 9.40 -10.47 -9.23
N LEU A 195 10.53 -10.51 -8.54
CA LEU A 195 10.99 -9.48 -7.61
C LEU A 195 11.35 -8.15 -8.30
N PRO A 196 12.23 -8.10 -9.32
CA PRO A 196 12.57 -6.85 -9.98
C PRO A 196 11.36 -6.23 -10.70
N THR A 197 10.44 -7.05 -11.22
CA THR A 197 9.22 -6.58 -11.89
C THR A 197 8.31 -5.78 -10.95
N ARG A 198 8.43 -5.92 -9.63
CA ARG A 198 7.66 -5.12 -8.67
C ARG A 198 8.05 -3.65 -8.61
N SER A 199 9.18 -3.28 -9.22
CA SER A 199 9.62 -1.88 -9.40
C SER A 199 8.74 -1.11 -10.39
N LEU A 200 7.97 -1.81 -11.24
CA LEU A 200 7.00 -1.19 -12.14
C LEU A 200 5.97 -0.30 -11.41
N ARG A 201 5.71 -0.56 -10.12
CA ARG A 201 4.86 0.31 -9.31
C ARG A 201 5.40 1.74 -9.16
N VAL A 202 6.71 1.94 -9.31
CA VAL A 202 7.32 3.28 -9.36
C VAL A 202 6.87 4.00 -10.62
N LEU A 203 6.94 3.34 -11.77
CA LEU A 203 6.47 3.90 -13.04
C LEU A 203 4.98 4.22 -12.97
N SER A 204 4.20 3.32 -12.36
CA SER A 204 2.78 3.55 -12.09
C SER A 204 2.55 4.80 -11.23
N LEU A 205 3.28 4.97 -10.14
CA LEU A 205 3.16 6.17 -9.29
C LEU A 205 3.56 7.43 -10.07
N SER A 206 4.69 7.41 -10.77
CA SER A 206 5.21 8.53 -11.56
C SER A 206 4.25 8.94 -12.67
N ALA A 207 3.62 7.99 -13.36
CA ALA A 207 2.64 8.26 -14.42
C ALA A 207 1.43 9.05 -13.90
N ILE A 208 0.96 8.75 -12.68
CA ILE A 208 -0.18 9.45 -12.07
C ILE A 208 0.22 10.86 -11.66
N PHE A 209 1.36 11.01 -10.98
CA PHE A 209 1.87 12.33 -10.61
C PHE A 209 2.11 13.21 -11.83
N ALA A 210 2.70 12.66 -12.90
CA ALA A 210 2.88 13.37 -14.16
C ALA A 210 1.53 13.79 -14.77
N SER A 211 0.57 12.87 -14.84
CA SER A 211 -0.75 13.19 -15.39
C SER A 211 -1.47 14.32 -14.65
N ALA A 212 -1.38 14.33 -13.33
CA ALA A 212 -1.95 15.37 -12.50
C ALA A 212 -1.23 16.71 -12.68
N LEU A 213 0.11 16.70 -12.80
CA LEU A 213 0.91 17.91 -13.01
C LEU A 213 0.65 18.55 -14.38
N PHE A 214 0.49 17.74 -15.43
CA PHE A 214 0.22 18.22 -16.79
C PHE A 214 -1.26 18.44 -17.08
N HIS A 215 -2.14 18.30 -16.08
CA HIS A 215 -3.60 18.33 -16.23
C HIS A 215 -4.11 17.42 -17.35
N TRP A 216 -3.40 16.34 -17.64
CA TRP A 216 -3.85 15.34 -18.59
C TRP A 216 -5.02 14.60 -17.96
N VAL A 217 -6.10 14.43 -18.72
CA VAL A 217 -7.28 13.67 -18.30
C VAL A 217 -6.92 12.19 -18.32
N VAL A 218 -6.10 11.77 -17.34
CA VAL A 218 -5.98 10.37 -16.97
C VAL A 218 -7.15 10.13 -16.03
N SER A 219 -8.23 9.64 -16.61
CA SER A 219 -9.32 9.02 -15.86
C SER A 219 -8.75 7.95 -14.93
N SER A 220 -9.39 7.75 -13.77
CA SER A 220 -8.84 6.84 -12.76
C SER A 220 -8.63 5.46 -13.40
N PRO A 221 -7.43 4.85 -13.31
CA PRO A 221 -7.17 3.58 -13.96
C PRO A 221 -7.91 2.40 -13.30
N MET A 222 -8.66 2.69 -12.25
CA MET A 222 -9.39 1.77 -11.40
C MET A 222 -10.64 2.46 -10.87
N HIS A 223 -11.57 2.78 -11.76
CA HIS A 223 -12.96 2.85 -11.35
C HIS A 223 -13.42 1.41 -11.14
N PHE A 224 -13.72 1.05 -9.91
CA PHE A 224 -14.38 -0.21 -9.63
C PHE A 224 -15.88 -0.03 -9.89
N ALA A 225 -16.60 -1.15 -9.99
CA ALA A 225 -18.07 -1.23 -10.12
C ALA A 225 -18.88 -0.60 -8.96
N PHE A 226 -18.30 0.32 -8.20
CA PHE A 226 -18.91 1.06 -7.08
C PHE A 226 -19.50 2.41 -7.51
N THR A 227 -19.37 2.81 -8.78
CA THR A 227 -20.10 3.98 -9.29
C THR A 227 -21.45 3.56 -9.84
N SER A 228 -22.48 4.39 -9.65
CA SER A 228 -23.81 4.23 -10.26
C SER A 228 -23.80 4.30 -11.79
N ARG A 229 -22.68 4.71 -12.40
CA ARG A 229 -22.47 4.73 -13.84
C ARG A 229 -21.96 3.36 -14.31
N SER A 230 -22.72 2.71 -15.18
CA SER A 230 -22.27 1.49 -15.86
C SER A 230 -21.15 1.83 -16.83
N ASP A 231 -19.90 1.72 -16.38
CA ASP A 231 -18.71 1.85 -17.22
C ASP A 231 -18.14 0.46 -17.56
N PRO A 232 -18.28 -0.02 -18.81
CA PRO A 232 -17.78 -1.33 -19.23
C PRO A 232 -16.25 -1.47 -19.08
N ALA A 233 -15.47 -0.38 -19.21
CA ALA A 233 -14.02 -0.42 -19.06
C ALA A 233 -13.61 -0.79 -17.64
N SER A 234 -14.26 -0.19 -16.66
CA SER A 234 -14.11 -0.45 -15.23
C SER A 234 -14.44 -1.90 -14.86
N MET A 235 -15.55 -2.44 -15.41
CA MET A 235 -15.92 -3.84 -15.23
C MET A 235 -14.89 -4.80 -15.83
N LEU A 236 -14.44 -4.53 -17.06
CA LEU A 236 -13.45 -5.34 -17.74
C LEU A 236 -12.12 -5.34 -16.99
N THR A 237 -11.64 -4.18 -16.56
CA THR A 237 -10.40 -4.05 -15.79
C THR A 237 -10.49 -4.79 -14.46
N THR A 238 -11.63 -4.70 -13.76
CA THR A 238 -11.90 -5.46 -12.54
C THR A 238 -11.80 -6.97 -12.80
N ALA A 239 -12.46 -7.46 -13.85
CA ALA A 239 -12.40 -8.87 -14.23
C ALA A 239 -10.95 -9.31 -14.51
N VAL A 240 -10.19 -8.48 -15.22
CA VAL A 240 -8.77 -8.70 -15.49
C VAL A 240 -7.95 -8.84 -14.20
N ILE A 241 -8.15 -7.98 -13.21
CA ILE A 241 -7.43 -8.05 -11.93
C ILE A 241 -7.76 -9.33 -11.16
N LEU A 242 -9.04 -9.71 -11.12
CA LEU A 242 -9.49 -10.92 -10.45
C LEU A 242 -8.94 -12.17 -11.14
N VAL A 243 -8.99 -12.22 -12.48
CA VAL A 243 -8.46 -13.32 -13.27
C VAL A 243 -6.94 -13.42 -13.12
N SER A 244 -6.21 -12.30 -13.21
CA SER A 244 -4.76 -12.25 -12.97
C SER A 244 -4.39 -12.76 -11.58
N SER A 245 -5.24 -12.53 -10.58
CA SER A 245 -5.03 -13.00 -9.20
C SER A 245 -5.15 -14.52 -9.02
N LEU A 246 -5.76 -15.22 -9.99
CA LEU A 246 -5.78 -16.68 -10.04
C LEU A 246 -4.42 -17.25 -10.48
N PHE A 247 -3.66 -16.51 -11.29
CA PHE A 247 -2.33 -16.90 -11.74
C PHE A 247 -1.24 -16.47 -10.76
N VAL A 248 -1.26 -15.18 -10.40
CA VAL A 248 -0.32 -14.58 -9.45
C VAL A 248 -1.13 -13.95 -8.31
N LEU A 249 -1.00 -14.49 -7.09
CA LEU A 249 -1.70 -13.96 -5.92
C LEU A 249 -1.41 -12.45 -5.75
N ARG A 250 -2.48 -11.67 -5.59
CA ARG A 250 -2.44 -10.21 -5.42
C ARG A 250 -1.64 -9.50 -6.53
N ALA A 251 -1.80 -9.95 -7.78
CA ALA A 251 -1.07 -9.46 -8.95
C ALA A 251 -1.04 -7.93 -9.06
N TRP A 252 -2.19 -7.28 -8.87
CA TRP A 252 -2.27 -5.83 -8.96
C TRP A 252 -1.42 -5.14 -7.89
N CYS A 253 -1.53 -5.59 -6.64
CA CYS A 253 -0.76 -5.05 -5.52
C CYS A 253 0.75 -5.27 -5.67
N ARG A 254 1.14 -6.35 -6.35
CA ARG A 254 2.53 -6.77 -6.58
C ARG A 254 3.22 -5.93 -7.66
N TYR A 255 2.52 -5.62 -8.77
CA TYR A 255 3.14 -5.08 -9.98
C TYR A 255 2.75 -3.65 -10.35
N LEU A 256 1.51 -3.22 -10.11
CA LEU A 256 1.02 -1.95 -10.68
C LEU A 256 0.40 -0.98 -9.66
N CYS A 257 0.09 -1.43 -8.44
CA CYS A 257 -0.54 -0.56 -7.45
C CYS A 257 0.40 0.59 -7.01
N PRO A 258 0.10 1.86 -7.36
CA PRO A 258 0.96 3.01 -7.05
C PRO A 258 0.95 3.35 -5.55
N TRP A 259 -0.23 3.29 -4.91
CA TRP A 259 -0.35 3.49 -3.47
C TRP A 259 0.28 2.35 -2.68
N GLY A 260 0.27 1.14 -3.21
CA GLY A 260 1.01 0.03 -2.62
C GLY A 260 2.51 0.33 -2.57
N TYR A 261 3.06 1.00 -3.58
CA TYR A 261 4.44 1.48 -3.56
C TYR A 261 4.64 2.64 -2.57
N LEU A 262 3.77 3.65 -2.59
CA LEU A 262 3.85 4.78 -1.65
C LEU A 262 3.80 4.32 -0.19
N MET A 263 2.82 3.51 0.17
CA MET A 263 2.67 2.98 1.53
C MET A 263 3.82 2.03 1.90
N GLY A 264 4.32 1.23 0.95
CA GLY A 264 5.51 0.39 1.15
C GLY A 264 6.77 1.20 1.39
N PHE A 265 6.95 2.32 0.68
CA PHE A 265 8.03 3.27 0.91
C PHE A 265 7.92 3.91 2.30
N LEU A 266 6.72 4.39 2.66
CA LEU A 266 6.45 4.98 3.97
C LEU A 266 6.62 3.98 5.12
N ASN A 267 6.41 2.68 4.87
CA ASN A 267 6.63 1.62 5.84
C ASN A 267 8.11 1.52 6.32
N ARG A 268 9.06 2.14 5.61
CA ARG A 268 10.46 2.25 6.09
C ARG A 268 10.58 3.13 7.33
N PHE A 269 9.68 4.11 7.45
CA PHE A 269 9.63 5.08 8.54
C PHE A 269 8.56 4.74 9.57
N SER A 270 7.82 3.64 9.37
CA SER A 270 6.74 3.26 10.27
C SER A 270 7.26 2.86 11.65
N ARG A 271 6.53 3.26 12.68
CA ARG A 271 6.79 2.88 14.07
C ARG A 271 6.69 1.37 14.25
N SER A 272 5.61 0.77 13.75
CA SER A 272 5.36 -0.67 13.88
C SER A 272 5.92 -1.46 12.71
N ARG A 273 6.91 -2.34 12.95
CA ARG A 273 7.48 -3.24 11.93
C ARG A 273 7.51 -4.69 12.38
N ILE A 274 7.47 -5.62 11.42
CA ILE A 274 7.63 -7.05 11.68
C ILE A 274 9.11 -7.39 11.59
N VAL A 275 9.67 -7.95 12.65
CA VAL A 275 11.07 -8.38 12.72
C VAL A 275 11.13 -9.88 13.03
N ARG A 276 12.07 -10.56 12.37
CA ARG A 276 12.41 -11.97 12.64
C ARG A 276 13.42 -12.02 13.78
N ASN A 277 13.14 -12.84 14.78
CA ASN A 277 14.12 -13.27 15.76
C ASN A 277 14.87 -14.50 15.21
N GLU A 278 16.16 -14.35 14.93
CA GLU A 278 16.99 -15.41 14.37
C GLU A 278 17.14 -16.59 15.32
N ALA A 279 17.22 -16.35 16.63
CA ALA A 279 17.41 -17.40 17.64
C ALA A 279 16.22 -18.37 17.73
N LEU A 280 15.01 -17.92 17.38
CA LEU A 280 13.79 -18.73 17.42
C LEU A 280 13.46 -19.37 16.06
N CYS A 281 14.13 -18.98 14.97
CA CYS A 281 13.74 -19.41 13.64
C CYS A 281 14.44 -20.70 13.23
N ASN A 282 13.65 -21.70 12.82
CA ASN A 282 14.14 -22.99 12.32
C ASN A 282 14.07 -23.13 10.79
N GLU A 283 13.93 -22.00 10.07
CA GLU A 283 13.95 -21.94 8.59
C GLU A 283 12.90 -22.79 7.84
N CYS A 284 11.80 -23.16 8.49
CA CYS A 284 10.75 -24.02 7.92
C CYS A 284 9.99 -23.48 6.68
N GLN A 285 10.22 -22.23 6.25
CA GLN A 285 9.60 -21.57 5.08
C GLN A 285 8.06 -21.42 5.09
N ILE A 286 7.38 -21.74 6.20
CA ILE A 286 5.91 -21.58 6.32
C ILE A 286 5.50 -20.12 6.11
N CYS A 287 6.28 -19.16 6.62
CA CYS A 287 6.04 -17.73 6.44
C CYS A 287 6.09 -17.30 4.96
N THR A 288 6.98 -17.87 4.15
CA THR A 288 7.10 -17.62 2.71
C THR A 288 5.85 -18.10 1.98
N GLN A 289 5.31 -19.26 2.36
CA GLN A 289 4.08 -19.81 1.76
C GLN A 289 2.81 -19.07 2.21
N ALA A 290 2.78 -18.58 3.46
CA ALA A 290 1.66 -17.81 4.00
C ALA A 290 1.60 -16.37 3.45
N CYS A 291 2.69 -15.85 2.88
CA CYS A 291 2.75 -14.49 2.38
C CYS A 291 2.17 -14.36 0.96
N ASP A 292 0.89 -14.00 0.85
CA ASP A 292 0.20 -13.86 -0.44
C ASP A 292 0.83 -12.82 -1.38
N VAL A 293 1.43 -11.76 -0.84
CA VAL A 293 2.15 -10.74 -1.64
C VAL A 293 3.57 -11.16 -2.00
N GLY A 294 4.08 -12.26 -1.42
CA GLY A 294 5.45 -12.71 -1.62
C GLY A 294 6.50 -11.70 -1.14
N ALA A 295 6.24 -10.98 -0.04
CA ALA A 295 7.20 -10.03 0.55
C ALA A 295 8.31 -10.72 1.35
N ILE A 296 8.18 -12.03 1.63
CA ILE A 296 9.11 -12.81 2.44
C ILE A 296 9.88 -13.74 1.52
N ASP A 297 11.20 -13.75 1.66
CA ASP A 297 12.10 -14.69 0.99
C ASP A 297 13.04 -15.29 2.03
N ARG A 298 13.01 -16.62 2.19
CA ARG A 298 13.81 -17.36 3.20
C ARG A 298 13.74 -16.78 4.63
N GLY A 299 12.56 -16.30 5.03
CA GLY A 299 12.34 -15.67 6.34
C GLY A 299 12.80 -14.21 6.44
N VAL A 300 13.40 -13.64 5.39
CA VAL A 300 13.74 -12.21 5.31
C VAL A 300 12.56 -11.44 4.74
N ILE A 301 12.09 -10.43 5.46
CA ILE A 301 10.95 -9.59 5.06
C ILE A 301 11.45 -8.37 4.29
N ARG A 302 11.01 -8.22 3.04
CA ARG A 302 11.16 -6.99 2.26
C ARG A 302 10.06 -6.00 2.67
N ILE A 303 10.42 -5.08 3.56
CA ILE A 303 9.48 -4.16 4.21
C ILE A 303 8.69 -3.29 3.22
N GLU A 304 9.30 -2.90 2.11
CA GLU A 304 8.67 -2.12 1.03
C GLU A 304 7.60 -2.90 0.24
N HIS A 305 7.49 -4.21 0.44
CA HIS A 305 6.50 -5.07 -0.22
C HIS A 305 5.48 -5.64 0.75
N CYS A 306 5.72 -5.48 2.06
CA CYS A 306 4.84 -5.99 3.11
C CYS A 306 3.55 -5.17 3.18
N GLN A 307 2.40 -5.86 3.23
CA GLN A 307 1.07 -5.25 3.42
C GLN A 307 0.57 -5.34 4.86
N PHE A 308 1.40 -5.80 5.79
CA PHE A 308 1.06 -5.87 7.22
C PHE A 308 -0.20 -6.69 7.55
N CYS A 309 -0.46 -7.77 6.80
CA CYS A 309 -1.59 -8.69 7.06
C CYS A 309 -1.38 -9.61 8.27
N LEU A 310 -0.16 -9.66 8.82
CA LEU A 310 0.24 -10.47 9.98
C LEU A 310 0.09 -11.99 9.82
N ALA A 311 -0.21 -12.50 8.63
CA ALA A 311 -0.35 -13.94 8.40
C ALA A 311 0.93 -14.72 8.78
N CYS A 312 2.11 -14.15 8.51
CA CYS A 312 3.40 -14.74 8.89
C CYS A 312 3.65 -14.78 10.40
N VAL A 313 3.05 -13.87 11.18
CA VAL A 313 3.16 -13.86 12.65
C VAL A 313 2.29 -14.97 13.21
N ASP A 314 1.04 -15.08 12.73
CA ASP A 314 0.06 -16.02 13.29
C ASP A 314 0.31 -17.49 12.87
N HIS A 315 0.89 -17.73 11.69
CA HIS A 315 1.16 -19.09 11.18
C HIS A 315 2.58 -19.59 11.53
N CYS A 316 3.40 -18.81 12.25
CA CYS A 316 4.76 -19.22 12.58
C CYS A 316 4.76 -20.23 13.74
N PRO A 317 5.23 -21.48 13.54
CA PRO A 317 5.19 -22.51 14.59
C PRO A 317 6.11 -22.20 15.77
N THR A 318 7.21 -21.48 15.54
CA THR A 318 8.20 -21.12 16.58
C THR A 318 8.01 -19.71 17.13
N SER A 319 6.96 -19.00 16.70
CA SER A 319 6.71 -17.60 17.09
C SER A 319 7.92 -16.67 16.88
N ALA A 320 8.72 -16.92 15.83
CA ALA A 320 9.93 -16.17 15.54
C ALA A 320 9.66 -14.74 15.00
N PHE A 321 8.46 -14.45 14.52
CA PHE A 321 8.10 -13.12 14.01
C PHE A 321 7.39 -12.29 15.08
N GLN A 322 7.89 -11.09 15.33
CA GLN A 322 7.33 -10.17 16.33
C GLN A 322 7.10 -8.78 15.73
N ILE A 323 6.09 -8.10 16.26
CA ILE A 323 5.82 -6.70 15.93
C ILE A 323 6.62 -5.85 16.92
N VAL A 324 7.54 -5.05 16.42
CA VAL A 324 8.41 -4.18 17.21
C VAL A 324 8.09 -2.72 16.96
N ASP A 325 8.22 -1.93 18.02
CA ASP A 325 8.21 -0.47 17.97
C ASP A 325 9.63 0.02 17.65
N THR A 326 9.85 0.43 16.40
CA THR A 326 11.18 0.82 15.93
C THR A 326 11.57 2.23 16.31
N TRP A 327 10.60 3.09 16.67
CA TRP A 327 10.91 4.42 17.19
C TRP A 327 11.51 4.31 18.59
N ARG A 328 10.95 3.45 19.44
CA ARG A 328 11.51 3.17 20.78
C ARG A 328 12.88 2.48 20.73
N GLN A 329 13.12 1.61 19.74
CA GLN A 329 14.43 0.97 19.58
C GLN A 329 15.53 1.96 19.15
N ALA A 330 15.20 2.93 18.29
CA ALA A 330 16.14 3.97 17.86
C ALA A 330 16.59 4.86 19.03
N GLU A 331 15.67 5.21 19.94
CA GLU A 331 15.99 5.94 21.17
C GLU A 331 16.92 5.11 22.10
N GLY A 332 16.65 3.81 22.22
CA GLY A 332 17.44 2.89 23.03
C GLY A 332 18.84 2.60 22.48
N SER A 333 19.04 2.60 21.16
CA SER A 333 20.37 2.51 20.53
C SER A 333 21.12 3.83 20.67
N ALA A 334 20.49 4.97 20.37
CA ALA A 334 21.10 6.28 20.51
C ALA A 334 21.53 6.57 21.96
N SER A 335 20.73 6.18 22.95
CA SER A 335 21.10 6.28 24.36
C SER A 335 22.26 5.35 24.74
N ARG A 336 22.31 4.11 24.23
CA ARG A 336 23.46 3.20 24.45
C ARG A 336 24.73 3.74 23.81
N ASP A 337 24.64 4.30 22.61
CA ASP A 337 25.78 4.88 21.90
C ASP A 337 26.26 6.14 22.64
N LEU A 338 25.35 6.97 23.14
CA LEU A 338 25.69 8.15 23.97
C LEU A 338 26.36 7.75 25.28
N VAL A 339 25.86 6.71 25.98
CA VAL A 339 26.46 6.16 27.22
C VAL A 339 27.83 5.53 26.95
N GLN A 340 28.02 4.85 25.81
CA GLN A 340 29.32 4.32 25.41
C GLN A 340 30.32 5.44 25.07
N LEU A 341 29.87 6.51 24.43
CA LEU A 341 30.67 7.70 24.15
C LEU A 341 31.06 8.44 25.45
N THR A 342 30.14 8.57 26.42
CA THR A 342 30.48 9.18 27.72
C THR A 342 31.45 8.32 28.52
N ARG A 343 31.33 6.98 28.49
CA ARG A 343 32.30 6.07 29.14
C ARG A 343 33.68 6.14 28.50
N ARG A 344 33.77 6.26 27.17
CA ARG A 344 35.06 6.44 26.47
C ARG A 344 35.68 7.81 26.74
N GLY A 345 34.87 8.86 26.86
CA GLY A 345 35.34 10.19 27.29
C GLY A 345 35.83 10.22 28.74
N ALA A 346 35.15 9.50 29.65
CA ALA A 346 35.56 9.38 31.04
C ALA A 346 36.88 8.59 31.21
N SER A 347 37.05 7.46 30.48
CA SER A 347 38.27 6.64 30.60
C SER A 347 39.53 7.31 30.04
N GLN A 348 39.39 8.29 29.15
CA GLN A 348 40.50 9.10 28.63
C GLN A 348 40.89 10.25 29.57
N SER A 349 40.02 10.65 30.50
CA SER A 349 40.35 11.67 31.51
C SER A 349 41.12 11.12 32.71
N GLU A 350 40.97 9.84 33.03
CA GLU A 350 41.67 9.19 34.15
C GLU A 350 43.09 8.70 33.78
N THR A 351 43.40 8.56 32.50
CA THR A 351 44.73 8.13 32.02
C THR A 351 45.71 9.28 31.72
N GLY A 352 45.26 10.53 31.83
CA GLY A 352 46.08 11.73 31.59
C GLY A 352 46.71 12.37 32.83
N ALA A 353 46.52 11.82 34.03
CA ALA A 353 46.92 12.46 35.29
C ALA A 353 48.11 11.81 36.04
N ALA A 354 48.80 10.84 35.44
CA ALA A 354 49.91 10.16 36.10
C ALA A 354 51.08 9.89 35.15
N THR A 355 51.93 10.88 34.90
CA THR A 355 53.38 10.74 34.67
C THR A 355 54.00 12.11 34.42
N ASP A 356 54.46 12.77 35.49
CA ASP A 356 55.37 13.92 35.37
C ASP A 356 56.32 13.95 36.58
N THR A 357 57.23 12.98 36.64
CA THR A 357 58.43 13.04 37.48
C THR A 357 59.54 12.22 36.84
N GLU A 358 60.71 12.86 36.76
CA GLU A 358 62.07 12.33 36.53
C GLU A 358 62.57 12.16 35.09
N ARG A 359 63.35 13.15 34.66
CA ARG A 359 64.42 13.01 33.66
C ARG A 359 65.74 13.43 34.30
N PRO A 360 66.75 12.55 34.40
CA PRO A 360 68.10 12.95 34.79
C PRO A 360 68.92 13.43 33.57
N ALA A 361 69.98 14.16 33.88
CA ALA A 361 70.90 14.85 32.98
C ALA A 361 71.92 13.92 32.27
N ARG A 362 72.65 14.56 31.33
CA ARG A 362 73.86 14.14 30.57
C ARG A 362 73.57 13.42 29.23
N GLU A 363 74.21 13.73 28.11
CA GLU A 363 75.46 14.45 27.80
C GLU A 363 75.29 15.46 26.65
#